data_AF-A0A7R7GN49-F1
#
_entry.id   AF-A0A7R7GN49-F1
#
_cell.length_a   1.000
_cell.length_b   1.000
_cell.length_c   1.000
_cell.angle_alpha   90.00
_cell.angle_beta   90.00
_cell.angle_gamma   90.00
#
_symmetry.space_group_name_H-M   'P 1'
#
loop_
_entity.id
_entity.type
_entity.pdbx_description
1 polymer ?
#
loop_
_entity_poly.entity_id
_entity_poly.type
_entity_poly.pdbx_seq_one_letter_code
_entity_poly.pdbx_strand_id
1 'polypeptide(L)'
;MIKSVLAPVAIALCGLGLSFSAQAQEYGQGQGGGYPQQGQPPAAQQPGGATAPQVDLSDQEISQFKAAFDEISTIRQAYAGELQNAEDPNKARELQQRAQSEMVEAVEDSGLSVQDYNRIAGAIQQDPELRSQVLGTN
;
A
#
# COMPACT_ATOMS: atom_id res chain seq x y z
N MET A 1 22.51 -24.76 30.20
CA MET A 1 22.02 -25.33 28.94
C MET A 1 21.06 -24.33 28.31
N ILE A 2 21.24 -24.05 27.02
CA ILE A 2 20.93 -22.77 26.36
C ILE A 2 19.46 -22.77 25.88
N LYS A 3 18.73 -21.69 26.19
CA LYS A 3 17.38 -21.41 25.67
C LYS A 3 17.52 -20.79 24.29
N SER A 4 17.15 -21.53 23.24
CA SER A 4 17.11 -20.99 21.87
C SER A 4 15.94 -20.03 21.73
N VAL A 5 16.25 -18.76 21.52
CA VAL A 5 15.28 -17.70 21.20
C VAL A 5 14.96 -17.77 19.71
N LEU A 6 13.66 -17.89 19.43
CA LEU A 6 13.00 -17.77 18.14
C LEU A 6 13.21 -16.33 17.61
N ALA A 7 13.85 -16.17 16.45
CA ALA A 7 14.02 -14.86 15.81
C ALA A 7 12.70 -14.42 15.15
N PRO A 8 12.29 -13.14 15.27
CA PRO A 8 11.11 -12.63 14.60
C PRO A 8 11.35 -12.49 13.10
N VAL A 9 10.49 -13.12 12.30
CA VAL A 9 10.35 -12.84 10.86
C VAL A 9 9.73 -11.44 10.73
N ALA A 10 10.56 -10.46 10.39
CA ALA A 10 10.12 -9.11 10.08
C ALA A 10 9.42 -9.11 8.71
N ILE A 11 8.09 -9.08 8.71
CA ILE A 11 7.27 -8.80 7.53
C ILE A 11 7.43 -7.32 7.20
N ALA A 12 8.27 -7.02 6.22
CA ALA A 12 8.44 -5.68 5.67
C ALA A 12 7.25 -5.35 4.75
N LEU A 13 6.14 -4.91 5.34
CA LEU A 13 5.04 -4.23 4.65
C LEU A 13 5.12 -2.73 4.94
N CYS A 14 5.94 -2.03 4.16
CA CYS A 14 5.85 -0.57 4.05
C CYS A 14 6.02 -0.19 2.58
N GLY A 15 4.92 0.27 1.99
CA GLY A 15 5.00 1.16 0.84
C GLY A 15 5.69 2.47 1.23
N LEU A 16 6.20 3.15 0.19
CA LEU A 16 6.68 4.53 0.20
C LEU A 16 7.97 4.80 1.00
N GLY A 17 9.10 4.54 0.32
CA GLY A 17 10.28 5.41 0.30
C GLY A 17 10.79 5.97 1.62
N LEU A 18 11.66 5.22 2.30
CA LEU A 18 12.87 5.74 2.95
C LEU A 18 13.94 4.66 2.82
N SER A 19 14.98 4.95 2.03
CA SER A 19 16.14 4.08 1.87
C SER A 19 16.79 3.85 3.23
N PHE A 20 16.59 2.66 3.79
CA PHE A 20 17.44 2.15 4.86
C PHE A 20 18.83 1.94 4.28
N SER A 21 19.77 2.84 4.58
CA SER A 21 21.19 2.54 4.48
C SER A 21 21.53 1.55 5.60
N ALA A 22 21.30 0.26 5.32
CA ALA A 22 21.83 -0.84 6.09
C ALA A 22 23.35 -0.89 5.86
N GLN A 23 24.03 -0.09 6.67
CA GLN A 23 25.43 -0.19 7.02
C GLN A 23 25.70 -1.57 7.64
N ALA A 24 26.32 -2.46 6.87
CA ALA A 24 27.06 -3.60 7.39
C ALA A 24 28.35 -3.73 6.57
N GLN A 25 29.45 -3.68 7.31
CA GLN A 25 30.83 -3.57 6.87
C GLN A 25 31.41 -4.92 6.40
N GLU A 26 32.26 -4.80 5.37
CA GLU A 26 33.47 -5.60 5.08
C GLU A 26 33.21 -7.08 4.70
N TYR A 27 33.89 -7.74 3.75
CA TYR A 27 35.32 -7.80 3.44
C TYR A 27 35.48 -8.30 1.99
N GLY A 28 36.30 -7.62 1.19
CA GLY A 28 36.54 -8.01 -0.21
C GLY A 28 37.62 -7.15 -0.85
N GLN A 29 38.86 -7.46 -0.52
CA GLN A 29 40.08 -6.83 -1.01
C GLN A 29 40.23 -7.04 -2.54
N GLY A 30 40.33 -5.95 -3.32
CA GLY A 30 40.54 -6.01 -4.76
C GLY A 30 40.96 -4.66 -5.34
N GLN A 31 42.21 -4.57 -5.79
CA GLN A 31 42.88 -3.38 -6.32
C GLN A 31 42.42 -3.05 -7.74
N GLY A 32 42.43 -1.76 -8.09
CA GLY A 32 42.69 -1.29 -9.45
C GLY A 32 41.60 -0.46 -10.11
N GLY A 33 42.00 0.71 -10.64
CA GLY A 33 41.23 1.46 -11.63
C GLY A 33 40.78 2.84 -11.15
N GLY A 34 41.57 3.86 -11.48
CA GLY A 34 41.19 5.25 -11.25
C GLY A 34 40.11 5.73 -12.21
N TYR A 35 39.24 6.60 -11.71
CA TYR A 35 38.35 7.46 -12.51
C TYR A 35 38.18 8.79 -11.76
N PRO A 36 38.18 9.95 -12.44
CA PRO A 36 38.26 11.27 -11.83
C PRO A 36 36.93 11.74 -11.20
N GLN A 37 37.10 12.58 -10.18
CA GLN A 37 36.09 13.37 -9.49
C GLN A 37 35.42 14.39 -10.44
N GLN A 38 34.15 14.20 -10.78
CA GLN A 38 33.31 15.21 -11.46
C GLN A 38 31.82 14.90 -11.26
N GLY A 39 31.06 15.91 -10.86
CA GLY A 39 29.61 15.95 -10.99
C GLY A 39 28.82 15.47 -9.79
N GLN A 40 28.56 16.40 -8.87
CA GLN A 40 27.34 16.39 -8.06
C GLN A 40 26.16 16.04 -8.99
N PRO A 41 25.40 14.95 -8.77
CA PRO A 41 24.22 14.70 -9.58
C PRO A 41 23.29 15.92 -9.38
N PRO A 42 22.69 16.45 -10.47
CA PRO A 42 21.79 17.58 -10.37
C PRO A 42 20.75 17.25 -9.30
N ALA A 43 20.56 18.19 -8.37
CA ALA A 43 19.38 18.18 -7.52
C ALA A 43 18.21 17.99 -8.47
N ALA A 44 17.60 16.80 -8.42
CA ALA A 44 16.42 16.51 -9.19
C ALA A 44 15.41 17.56 -8.75
N GLN A 45 15.23 18.55 -9.61
CA GLN A 45 14.15 19.49 -9.58
C GLN A 45 12.92 18.61 -9.40
N GLN A 46 12.29 18.65 -8.22
CA GLN A 46 10.92 18.19 -8.08
C GLN A 46 10.18 18.86 -9.23
N PRO A 47 9.66 18.08 -10.22
CA PRO A 47 8.72 18.66 -11.16
C PRO A 47 7.65 19.32 -10.31
N GLY A 48 7.43 20.62 -10.57
CA GLY A 48 6.47 21.43 -9.86
C GLY A 48 5.12 20.71 -9.79
N GLY A 49 4.35 21.04 -8.74
CA GLY A 49 3.05 20.47 -8.44
C GLY A 49 2.30 20.10 -9.71
N ALA A 50 2.35 18.82 -10.05
CA ALA A 50 1.36 18.25 -10.93
C ALA A 50 0.08 18.41 -10.13
N THR A 51 -0.75 19.36 -10.54
CA THR A 51 -2.15 19.39 -10.16
C THR A 51 -2.66 17.96 -10.39
N ALA A 52 -2.99 17.27 -9.30
CA ALA A 52 -3.61 15.97 -9.38
C ALA A 52 -4.81 16.12 -10.34
N PRO A 53 -5.05 15.16 -11.25
CA PRO A 53 -6.23 15.19 -12.09
C PRO A 53 -7.44 15.42 -11.18
N GLN A 54 -8.14 16.55 -11.35
CA GLN A 54 -9.35 16.80 -10.60
C GLN A 54 -10.40 15.83 -11.12
N VAL A 55 -10.63 14.77 -10.37
CA VAL A 55 -11.66 13.79 -10.67
C VAL A 55 -12.95 14.33 -10.10
N ASP A 56 -13.82 14.79 -10.99
CA ASP A 56 -15.19 15.11 -10.63
C ASP A 56 -15.94 13.80 -10.38
N LEU A 57 -16.50 13.64 -9.18
CA LEU A 57 -17.26 12.46 -8.78
C LEU A 57 -18.73 12.85 -8.64
N SER A 58 -19.61 12.07 -9.25
CA SER A 58 -21.05 12.21 -9.03
C SER A 58 -21.44 11.76 -7.61
N ASP A 59 -22.53 12.30 -7.05
CA ASP A 59 -23.07 11.86 -5.75
C ASP A 59 -23.31 10.34 -5.69
N GLN A 60 -23.67 9.74 -6.84
CA GLN A 60 -23.84 8.30 -6.97
C GLN A 60 -22.49 7.56 -6.85
N GLU A 61 -21.44 8.00 -7.53
CA GLU A 61 -20.09 7.41 -7.39
C GLU A 61 -19.57 7.54 -5.96
N ILE A 62 -19.80 8.68 -5.31
CA ILE A 62 -19.44 8.91 -3.90
C ILE A 62 -20.15 7.90 -2.99
N SER A 63 -21.47 7.73 -3.19
CA SER A 63 -22.28 6.82 -2.38
C SER A 63 -21.87 5.35 -2.57
N GLN A 64 -21.69 4.93 -3.82
CA GLN A 64 -21.25 3.56 -4.15
C GLN A 64 -19.84 3.30 -3.62
N PHE A 65 -18.92 4.26 -3.75
CA PHE A 65 -17.57 4.13 -3.21
C PHE A 65 -17.57 4.00 -1.70
N LYS A 66 -18.39 4.79 -1.00
CA LYS A 66 -18.53 4.71 0.46
C LYS A 66 -19.07 3.35 0.90
N ALA A 67 -20.05 2.79 0.17
CA ALA A 67 -20.57 1.45 0.43
C ALA A 67 -19.49 0.37 0.23
N ALA A 68 -18.78 0.39 -0.90
CA ALA A 68 -17.67 -0.53 -1.16
C ALA A 68 -16.56 -0.40 -0.11
N PHE A 69 -16.19 0.83 0.27
CA PHE A 69 -15.13 1.08 1.23
C PHE A 69 -15.46 0.55 2.63
N ASP A 70 -16.71 0.69 3.07
CA ASP A 70 -17.19 0.16 4.35
C ASP A 70 -17.13 -1.38 4.35
N GLU A 71 -17.65 -2.01 3.30
CA GLU A 71 -17.66 -3.47 3.18
C GLU A 71 -16.24 -4.06 3.07
N ILE A 72 -15.38 -3.46 2.23
CA ILE A 72 -13.97 -3.85 2.12
C ILE A 72 -13.25 -3.67 3.46
N SER A 73 -13.56 -2.64 4.23
CA SER A 73 -12.99 -2.43 5.56
C SER A 73 -13.39 -3.55 6.52
N THR A 74 -14.66 -3.96 6.49
CA THR A 74 -15.19 -5.08 7.26
C THR A 74 -14.50 -6.40 6.89
N ILE A 75 -14.39 -6.70 5.59
CA ILE A 75 -13.69 -7.89 5.07
C ILE A 75 -12.23 -7.89 5.55
N ARG A 76 -11.52 -6.77 5.42
CA ARG A 76 -10.12 -6.65 5.87
C ARG A 76 -9.97 -6.92 7.37
N GLN A 77 -10.87 -6.41 8.19
CA GLN A 77 -10.85 -6.64 9.64
C GLN A 77 -11.11 -8.11 9.97
N ALA A 78 -12.09 -8.74 9.33
CA ALA A 78 -12.40 -10.15 9.52
C ALA A 78 -11.21 -11.04 9.17
N TYR A 79 -10.65 -10.87 7.98
CA TYR A 79 -9.52 -11.66 7.49
C TYR A 79 -8.20 -11.35 8.23
N ALA A 80 -7.99 -10.12 8.71
CA ALA A 80 -6.86 -9.83 9.59
C ALA A 80 -6.94 -10.67 10.87
N GLY A 81 -8.13 -10.78 11.48
CA GLY A 81 -8.35 -11.64 12.62
C GLY A 81 -8.09 -13.12 12.30
N GLU A 82 -8.61 -13.64 11.19
CA GLU A 82 -8.37 -15.03 10.80
C GLU A 82 -6.88 -15.32 10.51
N LEU A 83 -6.18 -14.40 9.83
CA LEU A 83 -4.76 -14.53 9.51
C LEU A 83 -3.88 -14.49 10.76
N GLN A 84 -4.23 -13.68 11.76
CA GLN A 84 -3.51 -13.65 13.04
C GLN A 84 -3.61 -14.98 13.81
N ASN A 85 -4.69 -15.73 13.60
CA ASN A 85 -4.91 -17.04 14.22
C ASN A 85 -4.41 -18.21 13.34
N ALA A 86 -4.01 -17.94 12.09
CA ALA A 86 -3.56 -18.98 11.17
C ALA A 86 -2.09 -19.36 11.44
N GLU A 87 -1.87 -20.56 11.95
CA GLU A 87 -0.52 -21.12 12.16
C GLU A 87 0.02 -21.81 10.90
N ASP A 88 -0.86 -22.26 10.00
CA ASP A 88 -0.50 -22.97 8.78
C ASP A 88 -0.33 -22.01 7.58
N PRO A 89 0.80 -22.08 6.85
CA PRO A 89 1.07 -21.18 5.73
C PRO A 89 0.17 -21.41 4.51
N ASN A 90 -0.35 -22.63 4.31
CA ASN A 90 -1.30 -22.90 3.23
C ASN A 90 -2.67 -22.31 3.57
N LYS A 91 -3.11 -22.46 4.83
CA LYS A 91 -4.33 -21.84 5.32
C LYS A 91 -4.28 -20.32 5.21
N ALA A 92 -3.15 -19.71 5.56
CA ALA A 92 -2.95 -18.27 5.38
C ALA A 92 -3.08 -17.84 3.92
N ARG A 93 -2.52 -18.60 2.98
CA ARG A 93 -2.66 -18.32 1.54
C ARG A 93 -4.12 -18.43 1.06
N GLU A 94 -4.85 -19.44 1.51
CA GLU A 94 -6.27 -19.59 1.18
C GLU A 94 -7.08 -18.40 1.70
N LEU A 95 -6.84 -17.98 2.95
CA LEU A 95 -7.51 -16.82 3.54
C LEU A 95 -7.23 -15.55 2.74
N GLN A 96 -5.98 -15.33 2.32
CA GLN A 96 -5.62 -14.19 1.47
C GLN A 96 -6.34 -14.20 0.11
N GLN A 97 -6.46 -15.37 -0.53
CA GLN A 97 -7.17 -15.51 -1.80
C GLN A 97 -8.67 -15.23 -1.66
N ARG A 98 -9.30 -15.77 -0.61
CA ARG A 98 -10.72 -15.53 -0.34
C ARG A 98 -11.00 -14.07 -0.03
N ALA A 99 -10.18 -13.45 0.82
CA ALA A 99 -10.26 -12.02 1.10
C ALA A 99 -10.19 -11.19 -0.19
N GLN A 100 -9.29 -11.53 -1.12
CA GLN A 100 -9.19 -10.84 -2.40
C GLN A 100 -10.44 -11.01 -3.26
N SER A 101 -11.01 -12.21 -3.31
CA SER A 101 -12.26 -12.46 -4.04
C SER A 101 -13.43 -11.68 -3.44
N GLU A 102 -13.60 -11.73 -2.13
CA GLU A 102 -14.69 -11.02 -1.43
C GLU A 102 -14.54 -9.50 -1.54
N MET A 103 -13.32 -8.97 -1.50
CA MET A 103 -13.09 -7.53 -1.73
C MET A 103 -13.47 -7.10 -3.15
N VAL A 104 -13.25 -7.95 -4.17
CA VAL A 104 -13.70 -7.66 -5.55
C VAL A 104 -15.22 -7.68 -5.62
N GLU A 105 -15.85 -8.72 -5.05
CA GLU A 105 -17.30 -8.85 -5.02
C GLU A 105 -17.97 -7.67 -4.31
N ALA A 106 -17.41 -7.20 -3.18
CA ALA A 106 -17.89 -6.02 -2.48
C ALA A 106 -17.83 -4.73 -3.32
N VAL A 107 -16.82 -4.59 -4.18
CA VAL A 107 -16.76 -3.46 -5.13
C VAL A 107 -17.85 -3.60 -6.18
N GLU A 108 -18.00 -4.80 -6.77
CA GLU A 108 -18.99 -5.04 -7.83
C GLU A 108 -20.44 -4.91 -7.32
N ASP A 109 -20.73 -5.39 -6.10
CA ASP A 109 -22.06 -5.30 -5.47
C ASP A 109 -22.44 -3.86 -5.15
N SER A 110 -21.45 -3.00 -4.89
CA SER A 110 -21.67 -1.56 -4.73
C SER A 110 -22.10 -0.85 -6.02
N GLY A 111 -22.03 -1.51 -7.18
CA GLY A 111 -22.29 -0.93 -8.50
C GLY A 111 -21.06 -0.30 -9.17
N LEU A 112 -19.88 -0.38 -8.54
CA LEU A 112 -18.61 0.07 -9.11
C LEU A 112 -17.87 -1.08 -9.79
N SER A 113 -17.11 -0.75 -10.83
CA SER A 113 -16.06 -1.65 -11.31
C SER A 113 -14.81 -1.52 -10.43
N VAL A 114 -14.01 -2.59 -10.32
CA VAL A 114 -12.70 -2.55 -9.64
C VAL A 114 -11.82 -1.40 -10.16
N GLN A 115 -11.89 -1.12 -11.46
CA GLN A 115 -11.15 -0.02 -12.07
C GLN A 115 -11.62 1.36 -11.59
N ASP A 116 -12.94 1.56 -11.46
CA ASP A 116 -13.51 2.80 -10.94
C ASP A 116 -13.20 2.99 -9.46
N TYR A 117 -13.34 1.94 -8.65
CA TYR A 117 -12.95 1.99 -7.25
C TYR A 117 -11.49 2.43 -7.08
N ASN A 118 -10.56 1.84 -7.86
CA ASN A 118 -9.15 2.22 -7.81
C ASN A 118 -8.89 3.65 -8.29
N ARG A 119 -9.60 4.11 -9.34
CA ARG A 119 -9.54 5.50 -9.83
C ARG A 119 -9.96 6.47 -8.73
N ILE A 120 -11.11 6.22 -8.10
CA ILE A 120 -11.67 7.05 -7.04
C ILE A 120 -10.76 7.03 -5.80
N ALA A 121 -10.31 5.86 -5.37
CA ALA A 121 -9.39 5.72 -4.25
C ALA A 121 -8.08 6.49 -4.47
N GLY A 122 -7.53 6.43 -5.69
CA GLY A 122 -6.34 7.20 -6.08
C GLY A 122 -6.57 8.71 -6.02
N ALA A 123 -7.72 9.18 -6.53
CA ALA A 123 -8.08 10.59 -6.47
C ALA A 123 -8.21 11.09 -5.03
N ILE A 124 -8.92 10.34 -4.17
CA ILE A 124 -9.10 10.67 -2.74
C ILE A 124 -7.77 10.75 -1.99
N GLN A 125 -6.78 9.93 -2.35
CA GLN A 125 -5.45 9.98 -1.71
C GLN A 125 -4.66 11.23 -2.10
N GLN A 126 -4.90 11.77 -3.30
CA GLN A 126 -4.18 12.92 -3.84
C GLN A 126 -4.87 14.25 -3.54
N ASP A 127 -6.19 14.22 -3.32
CA ASP A 127 -7.01 15.39 -3.08
C ASP A 127 -7.66 15.35 -1.67
N PRO A 128 -7.12 16.12 -0.70
CA PRO A 128 -7.65 16.13 0.66
C PRO A 128 -9.06 16.74 0.76
N GLU A 129 -9.46 17.62 -0.17
CA GLU A 129 -10.82 18.17 -0.21
C GLU A 129 -11.80 17.10 -0.66
N LEU A 130 -11.45 16.35 -1.72
CA LEU A 130 -12.22 15.20 -2.18
C LEU A 130 -12.34 14.14 -1.10
N ARG A 131 -11.27 13.89 -0.33
CA ARG A 131 -11.33 12.99 0.83
C ARG A 131 -12.35 13.44 1.87
N SER A 132 -12.39 14.74 2.18
CA SER A 132 -13.35 15.30 3.12
C SER A 132 -14.78 15.15 2.60
N GLN A 133 -14.99 15.39 1.30
CA GLN A 133 -16.28 15.23 0.63
C GLN A 133 -16.77 13.78 0.65
N VAL A 134 -15.90 12.82 0.35
CA VAL A 134 -16.27 11.39 0.24
C VAL A 134 -16.40 10.71 1.61
N LEU A 135 -15.46 10.97 2.53
CA LEU A 135 -15.43 10.32 3.84
C LEU A 135 -16.19 11.08 4.94
N GLY A 136 -16.68 12.29 4.65
CA GLY A 136 -17.51 13.05 5.57
C GLY A 136 -16.85 13.30 6.93
N THR A 137 -15.58 13.73 6.93
CA THR A 137 -14.94 14.20 8.17
C THR A 137 -15.30 15.67 8.37
N ASN A 138 -16.50 15.93 8.92
CA ASN A 138 -16.86 17.22 9.51
C ASN A 138 -16.68 17.15 11.03
#